data_AF-A0A1I0U5I2-F1
#
_entry.id   AF-A0A1I0U5I2-F1
#
_cell.length_a   1.000
_cell.length_b   1.000
_cell.length_c   1.000
_cell.angle_alpha   90.00
_cell.angle_beta   90.00
_cell.angle_gamma   90.00
#
_symmetry.space_group_name_H-M   'P 1'
#
loop_
_entity.id
_entity.type
_entity.pdbx_description
1 polymer ?
#
loop_
_entity_poly.entity_id
_entity_poly.type
_entity_poly.pdbx_seq_one_letter_code
_entity_poly.pdbx_strand_id
1 'polypeptide(L)'
;MAKATQQCRESTGAKAPGKPVATAAPERPCCIPSISKGQTLPCKPATKLDRLRSALNFMAELVLRDPSYVPIFTRLEEEIAIEEAKCQDDALARARALIHQNAMRQMAAA
;
A
#
# COMPACT_ATOMS: atom_id res chain seq x y z
N MET A 1 -31.36 11.00 54.44
CA MET A 1 -31.56 9.59 54.83
C MET A 1 -32.44 8.91 53.79
N ALA A 2 -31.83 8.28 52.77
CA ALA A 2 -32.44 7.24 51.94
C ALA A 2 -31.30 6.42 51.35
N LYS A 3 -31.26 5.12 51.70
CA LYS A 3 -30.35 4.10 51.20
C LYS A 3 -30.85 3.60 49.85
N ALA A 4 -29.95 3.25 48.94
CA ALA A 4 -30.10 2.04 48.12
C ALA A 4 -28.74 1.61 47.54
N THR A 5 -28.39 0.38 47.91
CA THR A 5 -27.22 -0.41 47.56
C THR A 5 -27.37 -1.03 46.15
N GLN A 6 -26.25 -1.55 45.62
CA GLN A 6 -26.15 -2.77 44.80
C GLN A 6 -25.90 -2.60 43.28
N GLN A 7 -24.61 -2.50 42.95
CA GLN A 7 -23.81 -3.44 42.14
C GLN A 7 -24.46 -4.53 41.26
N CYS A 8 -23.79 -4.73 40.12
CA CYS A 8 -23.68 -5.92 39.27
C CYS A 8 -24.78 -6.20 38.22
N ARG A 9 -24.40 -6.19 36.93
CA ARG A 9 -24.11 -7.41 36.16
C ARG A 9 -23.73 -7.13 34.70
N GLU A 10 -22.74 -7.87 34.24
CA GLU A 10 -22.41 -8.10 32.82
C GLU A 10 -23.60 -8.74 32.10
N SER A 11 -23.78 -8.43 30.81
CA SER A 11 -23.90 -9.47 29.76
C SER A 11 -24.13 -8.83 28.38
N THR A 12 -23.15 -9.06 27.52
CA THR A 12 -23.28 -9.52 26.13
C THR A 12 -24.37 -8.94 25.23
N GLY A 13 -23.94 -8.50 24.06
CA GLY A 13 -24.63 -8.90 22.82
C GLY A 13 -24.92 -7.76 21.85
N ALA A 14 -23.96 -7.55 20.94
CA ALA A 14 -24.15 -7.34 19.50
C ALA A 14 -25.26 -6.39 19.00
N LYS A 15 -24.86 -5.41 18.17
CA LYS A 15 -25.02 -5.49 16.69
C LYS A 15 -24.60 -4.15 16.04
N ALA A 16 -23.54 -4.20 15.24
CA ALA A 16 -23.12 -3.14 14.32
C ALA A 16 -24.14 -3.03 13.15
N PRO A 17 -24.15 -1.97 12.30
CA PRO A 17 -22.98 -1.63 11.47
C PRO A 17 -22.78 -0.13 11.18
N GLY A 18 -21.52 0.22 10.91
CA GLY A 18 -21.16 1.53 10.38
C GLY A 18 -19.65 1.69 10.29
N LYS A 19 -18.96 0.70 9.71
CA LYS A 19 -17.53 0.85 9.41
C LYS A 19 -17.39 1.88 8.28
N PRO A 20 -16.53 2.92 8.42
CA PRO A 20 -16.10 3.68 7.26
C PRO A 20 -15.34 2.71 6.35
N VAL A 21 -15.81 2.60 5.11
CA VAL A 21 -15.17 1.79 4.09
C VAL A 21 -13.87 2.48 3.68
N ALA A 22 -12.80 2.22 4.42
CA ALA A 22 -11.48 2.26 3.82
C ALA A 22 -11.44 1.09 2.83
N THR A 23 -11.81 1.34 1.58
CA THR A 23 -11.53 0.42 0.47
C THR A 23 -10.03 0.46 0.19
N ALA A 24 -9.23 0.02 1.16
CA ALA A 24 -7.95 -0.59 0.87
C ALA A 24 -8.30 -1.92 0.19
N ALA A 25 -8.19 -1.93 -1.14
CA ALA A 25 -8.24 -3.17 -1.91
C ALA A 25 -7.32 -4.19 -1.20
N PRO A 26 -7.75 -5.45 -1.03
CA PRO A 26 -6.88 -6.44 -0.43
C PRO A 26 -5.64 -6.52 -1.30
N GLU A 27 -4.48 -6.19 -0.72
CA GLU A 27 -3.19 -6.45 -1.34
C GLU A 27 -3.18 -7.94 -1.65
N ARG A 28 -3.43 -8.29 -2.91
CA ARG A 28 -3.30 -9.67 -3.37
C ARG A 28 -1.84 -10.00 -3.12
N PRO A 29 -1.52 -11.01 -2.29
CA PRO A 29 -0.14 -11.38 -2.04
C PRO A 29 0.56 -11.55 -3.39
N CYS A 30 1.66 -10.81 -3.56
CA CYS A 30 2.44 -10.72 -4.80
C CYS A 30 3.00 -12.07 -5.29
N CYS A 31 2.82 -13.13 -4.50
CA CYS A 31 3.37 -14.45 -4.70
C CYS A 31 2.33 -15.34 -5.40
N ILE A 32 2.30 -15.33 -6.73
CA ILE A 32 1.92 -16.56 -7.42
C ILE A 32 3.14 -17.46 -7.32
N PRO A 33 3.09 -18.62 -6.63
CA PRO A 33 4.21 -19.54 -6.60
C PRO A 33 4.44 -20.07 -8.03
N SER A 34 5.48 -19.56 -8.70
CA SER A 34 5.89 -20.08 -10.00
C SER A 34 6.61 -21.42 -9.78
N ILE A 35 6.05 -22.50 -10.32
CA ILE A 35 6.54 -23.89 -10.18
C ILE A 35 7.82 -24.14 -11.01
N SER A 36 8.28 -23.16 -11.77
CA SER A 36 9.39 -23.32 -12.72
C SER A 36 10.75 -22.91 -12.15
N LYS A 37 11.53 -23.93 -11.78
CA LYS A 37 13.00 -23.95 -11.76
C LYS A 37 13.70 -22.95 -10.80
N GLY A 38 13.78 -23.34 -9.53
CA GLY A 38 15.00 -23.21 -8.71
C GLY A 38 15.60 -21.81 -8.43
N GLN A 39 14.96 -20.71 -8.81
CA GLN A 39 15.42 -19.36 -8.45
C GLN A 39 14.57 -18.82 -7.29
N THR A 40 15.07 -18.98 -6.07
CA THR A 40 14.55 -18.35 -4.86
C THR A 40 14.92 -16.87 -4.87
N LEU A 41 14.05 -16.03 -5.43
CA LEU A 41 14.11 -14.59 -5.15
C LEU A 41 13.54 -14.34 -3.75
N PRO A 42 14.27 -13.65 -2.85
CA PRO A 42 13.84 -13.45 -1.47
C PRO A 42 12.54 -12.65 -1.45
N CYS A 43 11.52 -13.23 -0.81
CA CYS A 43 10.21 -12.65 -0.54
C CYS A 43 10.30 -11.51 0.49
N LYS A 44 10.93 -10.39 0.10
CA LYS A 44 10.61 -9.10 0.71
C LYS A 44 9.24 -8.69 0.18
N PRO A 45 8.34 -8.06 0.98
CA PRO A 45 7.16 -7.41 0.42
C PRO A 45 7.64 -6.24 -0.45
N ALA A 46 7.99 -6.57 -1.69
CA ALA A 46 8.44 -5.61 -2.67
C ALA A 46 7.22 -4.77 -3.07
N THR A 47 7.36 -3.45 -2.95
CA THR A 47 6.32 -2.53 -3.41
C THR A 47 6.05 -2.79 -4.89
N LYS A 48 4.87 -2.40 -5.38
CA LYS A 48 4.55 -2.54 -6.82
C LYS A 48 5.65 -1.92 -7.70
N LEU A 49 6.20 -0.77 -7.28
CA LEU A 49 7.30 -0.10 -7.97
C LEU A 49 8.57 -0.95 -8.01
N ASP A 50 8.96 -1.57 -6.90
CA ASP A 50 10.15 -2.45 -6.84
C ASP A 50 10.01 -3.67 -7.78
N ARG A 51 8.79 -4.23 -7.86
CA ARG A 51 8.48 -5.33 -8.76
C ARG A 51 8.58 -4.92 -10.23
N LEU A 52 8.05 -3.75 -10.58
CA LEU A 52 8.14 -3.21 -11.93
C LEU A 52 9.60 -2.94 -12.33
N ARG A 53 10.39 -2.33 -11.45
CA ARG A 53 11.83 -2.11 -11.69
C ARG A 53 12.61 -3.42 -11.86
N SER A 54 12.28 -4.44 -11.07
CA SER A 54 12.89 -5.77 -11.20
C SER A 54 12.55 -6.41 -12.55
N ALA A 55 11.29 -6.29 -13.00
CA ALA A 55 10.87 -6.75 -14.32
C ALA A 55 11.55 -5.98 -15.45
N LEU A 56 11.71 -4.65 -15.31
CA LEU A 56 12.41 -3.82 -16.29
C LEU A 56 13.87 -4.25 -16.46
N ASN A 57 14.57 -4.51 -15.35
CA ASN A 57 15.96 -5.01 -15.40
C ASN A 57 16.07 -6.35 -16.14
N PHE A 58 15.18 -7.30 -15.85
CA PHE A 58 15.14 -8.57 -16.56
C PHE A 58 14.84 -8.38 -18.07
N MET A 59 13.92 -7.49 -18.40
CA MET A 59 13.59 -7.19 -19.79
C MET A 59 14.72 -6.50 -20.54
N ALA A 60 15.52 -5.66 -19.87
CA ALA A 60 16.70 -5.04 -20.48
C ALA A 60 17.68 -6.08 -21.04
N GLU A 61 17.92 -7.17 -20.29
CA GLU A 61 18.76 -8.28 -20.77
C GLU A 61 18.17 -8.98 -21.99
N LEU A 62 16.84 -9.11 -22.05
CA LEU A 62 16.14 -9.75 -23.17
C LEU A 62 16.15 -8.87 -24.42
N VAL A 63 15.95 -7.55 -24.29
CA VAL A 63 15.98 -6.61 -25.41
C VAL A 63 17.34 -6.60 -26.10
N LEU A 64 18.42 -6.70 -25.33
CA LEU A 64 19.78 -6.80 -25.88
C LEU A 64 20.01 -8.07 -26.70
N ARG A 65 19.29 -9.16 -26.37
CA ARG A 65 19.37 -10.44 -27.09
C ARG A 65 18.43 -10.49 -28.29
N ASP A 66 17.23 -9.94 -28.14
CA ASP A 66 16.19 -9.93 -29.15
C ASP A 66 15.42 -8.59 -29.10
N PRO A 67 15.56 -7.73 -30.13
CA PRO A 67 14.82 -6.47 -30.23
C PRO A 67 13.30 -6.63 -30.30
N SER A 68 12.76 -7.84 -30.52
CA SER A 68 11.31 -8.08 -30.50
C SER A 68 10.66 -7.72 -29.16
N TYR A 69 11.43 -7.69 -28.07
CA TYR A 69 10.96 -7.33 -26.74
C TYR A 69 10.84 -5.82 -26.49
N VAL A 70 11.30 -4.96 -27.41
CA VAL A 70 11.27 -3.49 -27.25
C VAL A 70 9.87 -2.95 -26.86
N PRO A 71 8.75 -3.37 -27.48
CA PRO A 71 7.43 -2.84 -27.12
C PRO A 71 7.03 -3.14 -25.66
N ILE A 72 7.45 -4.29 -25.13
CA ILE A 72 7.17 -4.68 -23.74
C ILE A 72 8.04 -3.87 -22.78
N PHE A 73 9.31 -3.67 -23.14
CA PHE A 73 10.25 -2.86 -22.37
C PHE A 73 9.75 -1.42 -22.23
N THR A 74 9.37 -0.78 -23.33
CA THR A 74 8.81 0.59 -23.33
C THR A 74 7.58 0.69 -22.44
N ARG A 75 6.67 -0.29 -22.52
CA ARG A 75 5.48 -0.30 -21.66
C ARG A 75 5.84 -0.35 -20.17
N LEU A 76 6.86 -1.10 -19.77
CA LEU A 76 7.30 -1.16 -18.38
C LEU A 76 7.89 0.18 -17.90
N GLU A 77 8.62 0.88 -18.77
CA GLU A 77 9.12 2.24 -18.47
C GLU A 77 7.97 3.21 -18.18
N GLU A 78 6.92 3.17 -19.01
CA GLU A 78 5.71 3.98 -18.80
C GLU A 78 4.98 3.61 -17.49
N GLU A 79 4.79 2.32 -17.22
CA GLU A 79 4.14 1.85 -15.99
C GLU A 79 4.91 2.26 -14.73
N ILE A 80 6.25 2.23 -14.78
CA ILE A 80 7.11 2.72 -13.70
C ILE A 80 6.92 4.22 -13.52
N ALA A 81 6.96 5.02 -14.58
CA ALA A 81 6.79 6.47 -14.50
C ALA A 81 5.43 6.84 -13.87
N ILE A 82 4.36 6.14 -14.23
CA ILE A 82 3.02 6.32 -13.65
C ILE A 82 3.01 5.98 -12.15
N GLU A 83 3.65 4.89 -11.74
CA GLU A 83 3.66 4.46 -10.35
C GLU A 83 4.56 5.36 -9.47
N GLU A 84 5.69 5.84 -10.01
CA GLU A 84 6.55 6.82 -9.36
C GLU A 84 5.82 8.15 -9.14
N ALA A 85 5.07 8.63 -10.14
CA ALA A 85 4.26 9.84 -10.01
C ALA A 85 3.22 9.71 -8.88
N LYS A 86 2.53 8.57 -8.79
CA LYS A 86 1.58 8.31 -7.68
C LYS A 86 2.26 8.32 -6.32
N CYS A 87 3.41 7.66 -6.20
CA CYS A 87 4.16 7.63 -4.95
C CYS A 87 4.65 9.03 -4.51
N GLN A 88 5.07 9.86 -5.48
CA GLN A 88 5.43 11.27 -5.25
C GLN A 88 4.22 12.10 -4.80
N ASP A 89 3.10 11.99 -5.51
CA ASP A 89 1.85 12.70 -5.18
C ASP A 89 1.35 12.32 -3.78
N ASP A 90 1.39 11.03 -3.42
CA ASP A 90 1.05 10.57 -2.08
C ASP A 90 1.96 11.18 -1.01
N ALA A 91 3.27 11.31 -1.29
CA ALA A 91 4.21 11.95 -0.38
C ALA A 91 3.91 13.44 -0.18
N LEU A 92 3.59 14.16 -1.26
CA LEU A 92 3.20 15.56 -1.20
C LEU A 92 1.86 15.74 -0.46
N ALA A 93 0.88 14.88 -0.73
CA ALA A 93 -0.41 14.88 -0.03
C ALA A 93 -0.22 14.67 1.48
N ARG A 94 0.61 13.70 1.88
CA ARG A 94 0.96 13.47 3.29
C ARG A 94 1.67 14.67 3.92
N ALA A 95 2.63 15.28 3.22
CA ALA A 95 3.34 16.46 3.73
C ALA A 95 2.38 17.63 3.97
N ARG A 96 1.45 17.89 3.04
CA ARG A 96 0.41 18.93 3.19
C ARG A 96 -0.49 18.65 4.39
N ALA A 97 -0.93 17.40 4.57
CA ALA A 97 -1.75 17.00 5.71
C ALA A 97 -1.02 17.23 7.05
N LEU A 98 0.29 16.92 7.12
CA LEU A 98 1.10 17.15 8.32
C LEU A 98 1.25 18.63 8.65
N ILE A 99 1.48 19.49 7.65
CA ILE A 99 1.55 20.95 7.86
C ILE A 99 0.21 21.44 8.44
N HIS A 100 -0.92 21.02 7.87
CA HIS A 100 -2.23 21.40 8.35
C HIS A 100 -2.50 20.90 9.78
N GLN A 101 -2.16 19.65 10.09
CA GLN A 101 -2.29 19.07 11.43
C GLN A 101 -1.46 19.85 12.47
N ASN A 102 -0.21 20.19 12.13
CA ASN A 102 0.67 20.94 13.02
C ASN A 102 0.17 22.37 13.26
N ALA A 103 -0.38 23.02 12.24
CA ALA A 103 -1.01 24.33 12.38
C ALA A 103 -2.21 24.28 13.33
N MET A 104 -3.13 23.32 13.12
CA MET A 104 -4.30 23.14 13.99
C MET A 104 -3.92 22.82 15.44
N ARG A 105 -2.88 21.99 15.65
CA ARG A 105 -2.38 21.67 16.99
C ARG A 105 -1.83 22.91 17.72
N GLN A 106 -1.14 23.79 17.00
CA GLN A 106 -0.61 25.03 17.57
C GLN A 106 -1.73 26.03 17.92
N MET A 107 -2.79 26.09 17.10
CA MET A 107 -3.96 26.94 17.40
C MET A 107 -4.79 26.45 18.59
N ALA A 108 -4.80 25.14 18.86
CA ALA A 108 -5.51 24.58 20.02
C ALA A 108 -4.71 24.68 21.34
N ALA A 109 -3.42 25.01 21.27
CA ALA A 109 -2.53 25.16 22.41
C ALA A 109 -2.26 26.63 22.80
N ALA A 110 -2.83 27.58 22.04
CA ALA A 110 -2.78 29.01 22.29
C ALA A 110 -4.10 29.48 22.93
#